data_AF-A0A843GRX1-F1
#
_entry.id   AF-A0A843GRX1-F1
#
_cell.length_a   1.000
_cell.length_b   1.000
_cell.length_c   1.000
_cell.angle_alpha   90.00
_cell.angle_beta   90.00
_cell.angle_gamma   90.00
#
_symmetry.space_group_name_H-M   'P 1'
#
loop_
_entity.id
_entity.type
_entity.pdbx_description
1 polymer ?
#
loop_
_entity_poly.entity_id
_entity_poly.type
_entity_poly.pdbx_seq_one_letter_code
_entity_poly.pdbx_strand_id
1 'polypeptide(L)' 'MKKATIKELKKGDFFTLKPIEFAEEPQVWIRGEYDRSSKTYSCYKFEDVNHERFFSGKKEVYTDFIF' A
#
# COMPACT_ATOMS: atom_id res chain seq x y z
N MET A 1 9.14 11.21 4.04
CA MET A 1 8.53 10.33 3.04
C MET A 1 9.55 9.69 2.14
N LYS A 2 9.45 8.38 1.99
CA LYS A 2 10.31 7.58 1.13
C LYS A 2 9.49 7.00 0.00
N LYS A 3 10.02 7.08 -1.22
CA LYS A 3 9.44 6.41 -2.39
C LYS A 3 9.91 4.96 -2.41
N ALA A 4 8.98 4.04 -2.57
CA ALA A 4 9.24 2.61 -2.68
C ALA A 4 8.34 1.99 -3.75
N THR A 5 8.61 0.74 -4.12
CA THR A 5 7.72 -0.08 -4.93
C THR A 5 6.96 -1.06 -4.04
N ILE A 6 5.74 -1.44 -4.42
CA ILE A 6 4.93 -2.35 -3.59
C ILE A 6 5.63 -3.69 -3.30
N LYS A 7 6.44 -4.20 -4.22
CA LYS A 7 7.21 -5.44 -4.00
C LYS A 7 8.26 -5.33 -2.89
N GLU A 8 8.70 -4.12 -2.55
CA GLU A 8 9.68 -3.86 -1.49
C GLU A 8 9.02 -3.81 -0.11
N LEU A 9 7.68 -3.69 -0.07
CA LEU A 9 6.90 -3.69 1.17
C LEU A 9 6.68 -5.13 1.67
N LYS A 10 6.76 -5.29 2.99
CA LYS A 10 6.36 -6.51 3.68
C LYS A 10 4.85 -6.58 3.81
N LYS A 11 4.32 -7.78 4.01
CA LYS A 11 2.91 -7.96 4.34
C LYS A 11 2.62 -7.21 5.65
N GLY A 12 1.58 -6.40 5.66
CA GLY A 12 1.18 -5.56 6.79
C GLY A 12 1.80 -4.16 6.81
N ASP A 13 2.74 -3.85 5.91
CA ASP A 13 3.32 -2.51 5.83
C ASP A 13 2.28 -1.50 5.35
N PHE A 14 2.33 -0.32 5.96
CA PHE A 14 1.49 0.83 5.60
C PHE A 14 2.15 1.66 4.50
N PHE A 15 1.32 2.12 3.56
CA PHE A 15 1.77 3.00 2.48
C PHE A 15 0.64 3.95 2.06
N THR A 16 1.01 5.01 1.35
CA THR A 16 0.08 5.93 0.68
C THR A 16 0.33 5.93 -0.82
N LEU A 17 -0.72 6.23 -1.60
CA LEU A 17 -0.63 6.30 -3.07
C LEU A 17 -0.11 7.65 -3.58
N LYS A 18 -0.04 8.65 -2.71
CA LYS A 18 0.41 10.01 -2.98
C LYS A 18 1.45 10.39 -1.92
N PRO A 19 2.38 11.31 -2.22
CA PRO A 19 3.30 11.80 -1.21
C PRO A 19 2.55 12.68 -0.19
N ILE A 20 2.20 12.11 0.96
CA ILE A 20 1.52 12.78 2.08
C ILE A 20 2.36 12.66 3.36
N GLU A 21 2.63 13.78 4.04
CA GLU A 21 3.47 13.82 5.24
C GLU A 21 2.68 13.43 6.50
N PHE A 22 1.48 13.98 6.63
CA PHE A 22 0.50 13.67 7.67
C PHE A 22 -0.67 12.96 7.02
N ALA A 23 -0.68 11.64 7.08
CA ALA A 23 -1.72 10.84 6.44
C ALA A 23 -2.94 10.72 7.36
N GLU A 24 -4.12 10.79 6.75
CA GLU A 24 -5.38 10.43 7.42
C GLU A 24 -5.75 8.98 7.10
N GLU A 25 -6.56 8.34 7.95
CA GLU A 25 -7.01 6.94 7.78
C GLU A 25 -7.48 6.59 6.34
N PRO A 26 -8.25 7.44 5.64
CA PRO A 26 -8.73 7.12 4.29
C PRO A 26 -7.64 7.07 3.20
N GLN A 27 -6.46 7.60 3.52
CA GLN A 27 -5.32 7.71 2.63
C GLN A 27 -4.32 6.55 2.81
N VAL A 28 -4.41 5.84 3.94
CA VAL A 28 -3.53 4.74 4.31
C VAL A 28 -4.02 3.42 3.72
N TRP A 29 -3.08 2.72 3.11
CA TRP A 29 -3.25 1.38 2.57
C TRP A 29 -2.32 0.41 3.28
N ILE A 30 -2.73 -0.84 3.36
CA ILE A 30 -1.94 -1.94 3.92
C ILE A 30 -1.63 -2.92 2.80
N ARG A 31 -0.36 -3.32 2.68
CA ARG A 31 0.05 -4.32 1.70
C ARG A 31 -0.33 -5.73 2.20
N GLY A 32 -1.24 -6.38 1.48
CA GLY A 32 -1.76 -7.73 1.74
C GLY A 32 -0.95 -8.83 1.03
N GLU A 33 -1.62 -9.88 0.57
CA GLU A 33 -0.96 -11.05 -0.01
C GLU A 33 -0.48 -10.85 -1.44
N TYR A 34 0.52 -11.64 -1.85
CA TYR A 34 0.92 -11.70 -3.26
C TYR A 34 0.11 -12.79 -3.97
N ASP A 35 -0.69 -12.39 -4.96
CA ASP A 35 -1.39 -13.32 -5.85
C ASP A 35 -0.48 -13.70 -7.02
N ARG A 36 -0.05 -14.97 -7.02
CA ARG A 36 0.81 -15.53 -8.07
C ARG A 36 0.13 -15.63 -9.42
N SER A 37 -1.21 -15.76 -9.46
CA SER A 37 -1.96 -15.95 -10.69
C SER A 37 -1.99 -14.66 -11.52
N SER A 38 -2.33 -13.53 -10.89
CA SER A 38 -2.30 -12.21 -11.53
C SER A 38 -0.93 -11.53 -11.49
N LYS A 39 0.03 -12.04 -10.69
CA LYS A 39 1.33 -11.41 -10.41
C LYS A 39 1.19 -10.01 -9.80
N THR A 40 0.21 -9.85 -8.92
CA THR A 40 -0.08 -8.59 -8.22
C THR A 40 -0.15 -8.78 -6.71
N TYR A 41 -0.17 -7.68 -5.98
CA TYR A 41 -0.31 -7.64 -4.53
C TYR A 41 -1.71 -7.14 -4.19
N SER A 42 -2.43 -7.90 -3.39
CA SER A 42 -3.62 -7.43 -2.67
C SER A 42 -3.20 -6.31 -1.73
N CYS A 43 -3.95 -5.21 -1.71
CA CYS A 43 -3.79 -4.10 -0.79
C CYS A 43 -5.17 -3.57 -0.43
N TYR A 44 -5.40 -3.30 0.85
CA TYR A 44 -6.69 -2.82 1.33
C TYR A 44 -6.52 -1.50 2.09
N LYS A 45 -7.59 -0.70 2.17
CA LYS A 45 -7.58 0.52 2.95
C LYS A 45 -7.53 0.21 4.45
N PHE A 46 -6.88 1.09 5.22
CA PHE A 46 -6.87 0.99 6.67
C PHE A 46 -8.29 1.06 7.28
N GLU A 47 -9.09 2.04 6.84
CA GLU A 47 -10.46 2.28 7.33
C GLU A 47 -11.48 1.22 6.88
N ASP A 48 -11.20 0.52 5.77
CA ASP A 48 -12.14 -0.42 5.14
C ASP A 48 -11.37 -1.56 4.47
N VAL A 49 -11.30 -2.68 5.18
CA VAL A 49 -10.63 -3.90 4.71
C VAL A 49 -11.32 -4.48 3.47
N ASN A 50 -12.62 -4.22 3.28
CA ASN A 50 -13.33 -4.67 2.07
C ASN A 50 -12.99 -3.81 0.85
N HIS A 51 -12.39 -2.62 1.03
CA HIS A 51 -11.88 -1.81 -0.05
C HIS A 51 -10.51 -2.32 -0.53
N GLU A 52 -10.52 -3.49 -1.15
CA GLU A 52 -9.33 -4.13 -1.70
C GLU A 52 -9.02 -3.66 -3.13
N ARG A 53 -7.74 -3.53 -3.44
CA ARG A 53 -7.21 -3.31 -4.80
C ARG A 53 -5.96 -4.15 -5.01
N PHE A 54 -5.78 -4.56 -6.27
CA PHE A 54 -4.61 -5.31 -6.71
C PHE A 54 -3.64 -4.40 -7.45
N PHE A 55 -2.38 -4.39 -7.01
CA PHE A 55 -1.34 -3.57 -7.62
C PHE A 55 -0.17 -4.40 -8.14
N SER A 56 0.38 -3.99 -9.28
CA SER A 56 1.64 -4.54 -9.78
C SER A 56 2.77 -4.26 -8.79
N GLY A 57 3.71 -5.21 -8.65
CA GLY A 57 4.89 -5.01 -7.81
C GLY A 57 5.79 -3.83 -8.20
N LYS A 58 5.64 -3.29 -9.42
CA LYS A 58 6.35 -2.10 -9.90
C LYS A 58 5.66 -0.78 -9.53
N LYS A 59 4.45 -0.83 -8.97
CA LYS A 59 3.70 0.36 -8.57
C LYS A 59 4.50 1.13 -7.52
N GLU A 60 4.75 2.40 -7.81
CA GLU A 60 5.39 3.33 -6.89
C GLU A 60 4.39 3.80 -5.83
N VAL A 61 4.84 3.81 -4.58
CA VAL A 61 4.09 4.16 -3.37
C VAL A 61 4.99 4.93 -2.41
N TYR A 62 4.39 5.50 -1.37
CA TYR A 62 5.08 6.33 -0.39
C TYR A 62 4.95 5.74 1.01
N THR A 63 6.06 5.69 1.73
CA THR A 63 6.17 5.26 3.13
C THR A 63 6.80 6.36 3.98
N ASP A 64 7.02 6.11 5.26
CA ASP A 64 7.61 7.05 6.21
C ASP A 64 6.82 8.37 6.29
N PHE A 65 5.49 8.23 6.42
CA PHE A 65 4.54 9.28 6.75
C PHE A 65 4.16 9.18 8.24
N ILE A 66 3.59 10.25 8.79
CA ILE A 66 3.07 10.30 10.15
C ILE A 66 1.58 9.93 10.08
N PHE A 67 1.18 8.94 10.89
CA PHE A 67 -0.17 8.39 10.99
C PHE A 67 -0.45 7.95 12.41
#